data_AF-A0A937B3T0-F1
#
_entry.id   AF-A0A937B3T0-F1
#
_cell.length_a   1.000
_cell.length_b   1.000
_cell.length_c   1.000
_cell.angle_alpha   90.00
_cell.angle_beta   90.00
_cell.angle_gamma   90.00
#
_symmetry.space_group_name_H-M   'P 1'
#
loop_
_entity.id
_entity.type
_entity.pdbx_description
1 polymer ?
#
loop_
_entity_poly.entity_id
_entity_poly.type
_entity_poly.pdbx_seq_one_letter_code
_entity_poly.pdbx_strand_id
1 'polypeptide(L)'
;MNPRRILAGLAVAATSLAAAGLALDRLFPPDLSRYQARSTEVVDANSRLLRAFTTADGKWRLKTTVDDVDPLYLALLKAYEDRRFDHHWGVDPLAIVRAVHQLADRGRIVSGASTLSMQAARLLEPHHLHPGPRSFTTKLIQSARALQLEWRYSKREVLAIYLTLAPMGGNLEGVRAASLAYFGKEPRQLSAAEAALLVAIPQSPERRRPDRAAAKAQVARDRVLERGVEHGIIDRPLLVLAQSRPAPDRRLALPMQAPHLAAFLGAQSPGAIVPTTVRHELQTSIAQLAREERRQFADLAQVAIVVVDNRTGTVVAWHGGDDFFGRAGQVDLVRARRSPGSALKPLIYAMAFDDRALHPETLVEDVPVRFRDWLPRNFDRDHQGSVTVRRALQQSLNVPAVLALEKVGPQRFLATLRTAGARPGLPPGDDGNSLGVALG
;
A
#
# COMPACT_ATOMS: atom_id res chain seq x y z
N MET A 1 -34.35 51.83 28.04
CA MET A 1 -33.43 51.49 26.93
C MET A 1 -34.27 50.93 25.78
N ASN A 2 -34.18 51.47 24.55
CA ASN A 2 -35.09 51.07 23.47
C ASN A 2 -34.72 49.66 22.95
N PRO A 3 -35.59 48.64 23.07
CA PRO A 3 -35.27 47.26 22.70
C PRO A 3 -34.84 47.12 21.23
N ARG A 4 -35.33 47.99 20.34
CA ARG A 4 -34.93 48.00 18.91
C ARG A 4 -33.47 48.40 18.70
N ARG A 5 -32.92 49.30 19.53
CA ARG A 5 -31.50 49.70 19.45
C ARG A 5 -30.57 48.60 19.95
N ILE A 6 -31.01 47.82 20.95
CA ILE A 6 -30.27 46.66 21.47
C ILE A 6 -30.24 45.55 20.41
N LEU A 7 -31.40 45.23 19.81
CA LEU A 7 -31.50 44.25 18.73
C LEU A 7 -30.66 44.63 17.51
N ALA A 8 -30.69 45.90 17.08
CA ALA A 8 -29.86 46.38 15.98
C ALA A 8 -28.36 46.29 16.31
N GLY A 9 -27.95 46.65 17.53
CA GLY A 9 -26.56 46.51 17.98
C GLY A 9 -26.07 45.06 17.99
N LEU A 10 -26.90 44.13 18.46
CA LEU A 10 -26.60 42.69 18.45
C LEU A 10 -26.49 42.14 17.03
N ALA A 11 -27.37 42.56 16.12
CA ALA A 11 -27.33 42.13 14.71
C ALA A 11 -26.05 42.63 13.99
N VAL A 12 -25.66 43.88 14.21
CA VAL A 12 -24.40 44.42 13.67
C VAL A 12 -23.19 43.68 14.25
N ALA A 13 -23.16 43.46 15.57
CA ALA A 13 -22.08 42.72 16.20
C ALA A 13 -21.96 41.27 15.66
N ALA A 14 -23.07 40.56 15.52
CA ALA A 14 -23.11 39.21 14.96
C ALA A 14 -22.63 39.18 13.49
N THR A 15 -23.05 40.15 12.69
CA THR A 15 -22.64 40.27 11.28
C THR A 15 -21.15 40.57 11.17
N SER A 16 -20.62 41.49 11.98
CA SER A 16 -19.19 41.81 12.03
C SER A 16 -18.35 40.61 12.50
N LEU A 17 -18.83 39.86 13.49
CA LEU A 17 -18.18 38.62 13.95
C LEU A 17 -18.18 37.55 12.87
N ALA A 18 -19.29 37.37 12.15
CA ALA A 18 -19.37 36.43 11.04
C ALA A 18 -18.44 36.84 9.89
N ALA A 19 -18.43 38.13 9.52
CA ALA A 19 -17.54 38.67 8.49
C ALA A 19 -16.06 38.53 8.87
N ALA A 20 -15.71 38.82 10.12
CA ALA A 20 -14.37 38.60 10.66
C ALA A 20 -13.98 37.11 10.64
N GLY A 21 -14.90 36.21 11.00
CA GLY A 21 -14.69 34.77 10.93
C GLY A 21 -14.44 34.28 9.50
N LEU A 22 -15.23 34.75 8.53
CA LEU A 22 -15.04 34.45 7.10
C LEU A 22 -13.72 35.03 6.55
N ALA A 23 -13.36 36.24 6.96
CA ALA A 23 -12.09 36.85 6.58
C ALA A 23 -10.90 36.05 7.13
N LEU A 24 -10.94 35.67 8.41
CA LEU A 24 -9.91 34.81 9.03
C LEU A 24 -9.85 33.44 8.37
N ASP A 25 -10.99 32.86 8.00
CA ASP A 25 -11.05 31.57 7.31
C ASP A 25 -10.43 31.61 5.90
N ARG A 26 -10.60 32.74 5.19
CA ARG A 26 -9.97 33.00 3.88
C ARG A 26 -8.48 33.27 4.00
N LEU A 27 -8.06 34.04 5.01
CA LEU A 27 -6.67 34.42 5.24
C LEU A 27 -5.83 33.26 5.81
N PHE A 28 -6.45 32.39 6.60
CA PHE A 28 -5.80 31.28 7.28
C PHE A 28 -6.58 29.97 7.05
N PRO A 29 -6.62 29.43 5.82
CA PRO A 29 -7.27 28.16 5.56
C PRO A 29 -6.63 27.03 6.37
N PRO A 30 -7.37 25.94 6.67
CA PRO A 30 -6.81 24.80 7.37
C PRO A 30 -5.70 24.14 6.54
N ASP A 31 -4.52 23.97 7.13
CA ASP A 31 -3.39 23.31 6.47
C ASP A 31 -3.63 21.79 6.41
N LEU A 32 -3.82 21.28 5.19
CA LEU A 32 -3.99 19.85 4.93
C LEU A 32 -2.70 19.15 4.47
N SER A 33 -1.56 19.85 4.42
CA SER A 33 -0.29 19.32 3.93
C SER A 33 0.07 18.00 4.61
N ARG A 34 -0.10 17.90 5.94
CA ARG A 34 0.14 16.67 6.70
C ARG A 34 -0.81 15.53 6.34
N TYR A 35 -2.08 15.83 6.12
CA TYR A 35 -3.08 14.84 5.69
C TYR A 35 -2.80 14.33 4.27
N GLN A 36 -2.30 15.21 3.40
CA GLN A 36 -1.90 14.89 2.02
C GLN A 36 -0.55 14.17 1.95
N ALA A 37 0.36 14.43 2.88
CA ALA A 37 1.67 13.79 3.00
C ALA A 37 1.54 12.35 3.53
N ARG A 38 0.84 11.49 2.79
CA ARG A 38 0.54 10.10 3.13
C ARG A 38 1.55 9.12 2.55
N SER A 39 1.50 7.89 3.05
CA SER A 39 2.25 6.76 2.51
C SER A 39 1.90 6.53 1.03
N THR A 40 2.91 6.14 0.24
CA THR A 40 2.65 5.54 -1.07
C THR A 40 2.12 4.13 -0.86
N GLU A 41 1.05 3.77 -1.54
CA GLU A 41 0.41 2.46 -1.41
C GLU A 41 0.32 1.81 -2.80
N VAL A 42 0.87 0.62 -2.96
CA VAL A 42 0.73 -0.16 -4.20
C VAL A 42 -0.29 -1.26 -3.92
N VAL A 43 -1.34 -1.30 -4.72
CA VAL A 43 -2.49 -2.20 -4.53
C VAL A 43 -2.67 -3.13 -5.73
N ASP A 44 -3.26 -4.29 -5.46
CA ASP A 44 -3.58 -5.30 -6.48
C ASP A 44 -4.80 -4.88 -7.33
N ALA A 45 -5.22 -5.74 -8.25
CA ALA A 45 -6.38 -5.51 -9.12
C ALA A 45 -7.70 -5.31 -8.37
N ASN A 46 -7.79 -5.75 -7.12
CA ASN A 46 -8.96 -5.66 -6.24
C ASN A 46 -8.77 -4.62 -5.11
N SER A 47 -7.82 -3.70 -5.27
CA SER A 47 -7.47 -2.67 -4.27
C SER A 47 -6.93 -3.21 -2.93
N ARG A 48 -6.49 -4.46 -2.87
CA ARG A 48 -5.81 -5.03 -1.70
C ARG A 48 -4.35 -4.58 -1.67
N LEU A 49 -3.87 -4.19 -0.49
CA LEU A 49 -2.50 -3.69 -0.33
C LEU A 49 -1.47 -4.79 -0.67
N LEU A 50 -0.63 -4.53 -1.68
CA LEU A 50 0.56 -5.34 -1.96
C LEU A 50 1.73 -4.89 -1.11
N ARG A 51 1.99 -3.57 -1.10
CA ARG A 51 3.08 -2.96 -0.33
C ARG A 51 2.79 -1.48 -0.09
N ALA A 52 3.14 -1.01 1.11
CA ALA A 52 3.16 0.42 1.43
C ALA A 52 4.60 0.93 1.64
N PHE A 53 4.77 2.24 1.54
CA PHE A 53 6.01 2.95 1.84
C PHE A 53 5.78 3.98 2.95
N THR A 54 6.80 4.18 3.79
CA THR A 54 6.72 5.24 4.80
C THR A 54 6.74 6.60 4.13
N THR A 55 6.11 7.57 4.78
CA THR A 55 6.22 8.99 4.44
C THR A 55 7.67 9.48 4.63
N ALA A 56 7.96 10.69 4.15
CA ALA A 56 9.28 11.30 4.30
C ALA A 56 9.72 11.45 5.77
N ASP A 57 8.76 11.64 6.69
CA ASP A 57 8.97 11.66 8.15
C ASP A 57 9.00 10.27 8.80
N GLY A 58 9.08 9.20 8.01
CA GLY A 58 9.23 7.81 8.49
C GLY A 58 7.98 7.19 9.10
N LYS A 59 6.80 7.77 8.85
CA LYS A 59 5.51 7.31 9.37
C LYS A 59 4.81 6.38 8.39
N TRP A 60 4.11 5.39 8.93
CA TRP A 60 3.09 4.64 8.22
C TRP A 60 1.78 5.40 8.34
N ARG A 61 1.40 6.12 7.28
CA ARG A 61 0.21 6.99 7.22
C ARG A 61 -0.62 6.59 6.02
N LEU A 62 -1.37 5.51 6.15
CA LEU A 62 -2.19 4.95 5.08
C LEU A 62 -3.51 5.72 4.96
N LYS A 63 -3.95 6.03 3.75
CA LYS A 63 -5.23 6.72 3.54
C LYS A 63 -6.35 5.87 4.13
N THR A 64 -7.16 6.49 5.00
CA THR A 64 -8.29 5.81 5.62
C THR A 64 -9.53 6.72 5.59
N THR A 65 -10.62 6.20 5.06
CA THR A 65 -11.93 6.84 5.04
C THR A 65 -12.88 6.12 5.98
N VAL A 66 -14.06 6.71 6.21
CA VAL A 66 -15.11 6.10 7.04
C VAL A 66 -15.54 4.76 6.48
N ASP A 67 -15.56 4.61 5.16
CA ASP A 67 -15.98 3.37 4.53
C ASP A 67 -14.93 2.27 4.71
N ASP A 68 -13.66 2.59 4.93
CA ASP A 68 -12.57 1.58 5.08
C ASP A 68 -12.56 0.90 6.46
N VAL A 69 -13.49 1.25 7.35
CA VAL A 69 -13.45 0.87 8.76
C VAL A 69 -14.76 0.20 9.18
N ASP A 70 -14.66 -0.79 10.06
CA ASP A 70 -15.83 -1.50 10.58
C ASP A 70 -16.79 -0.54 11.33
N PRO A 71 -18.11 -0.62 11.11
CA PRO A 71 -19.10 0.21 11.80
C PRO A 71 -19.03 0.13 13.33
N LEU A 72 -18.67 -1.03 13.90
CA LEU A 72 -18.50 -1.20 15.34
C LEU A 72 -17.33 -0.35 15.87
N TYR A 73 -16.22 -0.29 15.15
CA TYR A 73 -15.11 0.59 15.52
C TYR A 73 -15.56 2.05 15.55
N LEU A 74 -16.31 2.50 14.54
CA LEU A 74 -16.81 3.87 14.47
C LEU A 74 -17.78 4.18 15.61
N ALA A 75 -18.68 3.24 15.94
CA ALA A 75 -19.60 3.37 17.06
C ALA A 75 -18.87 3.47 18.41
N LEU A 76 -17.91 2.57 18.65
CA LEU A 76 -17.08 2.58 19.86
C LEU A 76 -16.24 3.85 19.97
N LEU A 77 -15.63 4.31 18.86
CA LEU A 77 -14.86 5.54 18.81
C LEU A 77 -15.71 6.74 19.20
N LYS A 78 -16.89 6.89 18.59
CA LYS A 78 -17.82 7.98 18.91
C LYS A 78 -18.29 7.89 20.36
N ALA A 79 -18.74 6.75 20.85
CA ALA A 79 -19.18 6.65 22.25
C ALA A 79 -18.07 6.91 23.27
N TYR A 80 -16.83 6.53 22.94
CA TYR A 80 -15.71 6.70 23.85
C TYR A 80 -15.14 8.12 23.85
N GLU A 81 -14.97 8.73 22.67
CA GLU A 81 -14.34 10.05 22.47
C GLU A 81 -15.36 11.19 22.39
N ASP A 82 -16.45 11.02 21.64
CA ASP A 82 -17.37 12.10 21.27
C ASP A 82 -18.78 11.60 20.90
N ARG A 83 -19.60 11.34 21.93
CA ARG A 83 -20.93 10.68 21.78
C ARG A 83 -21.89 11.47 20.89
N ARG A 84 -21.72 12.80 20.81
CA ARG A 84 -22.60 13.70 20.05
C ARG A 84 -21.93 14.21 18.79
N PHE A 85 -20.88 13.54 18.32
CA PHE A 85 -20.13 13.95 17.14
C PHE A 85 -21.01 14.37 15.96
N ASP A 86 -22.08 13.61 15.68
CA ASP A 86 -22.97 13.88 14.55
C ASP A 86 -23.93 15.07 14.75
N HIS A 87 -24.03 15.64 15.96
CA HIS A 87 -25.05 16.61 16.37
C HIS A 87 -24.48 18.00 16.73
N HIS A 88 -23.17 18.21 16.63
CA HIS A 88 -22.55 19.50 16.91
C HIS A 88 -21.66 19.96 15.75
N TRP A 89 -21.34 21.25 15.67
CA TRP A 89 -20.45 21.80 14.63
C TRP A 89 -19.05 22.01 15.22
N GLY A 90 -18.27 20.94 15.32
CA GLY A 90 -16.88 21.01 15.78
C GLY A 90 -16.67 21.13 17.28
N VAL A 91 -17.50 21.88 18.00
CA VAL A 91 -17.45 22.02 19.46
C VAL A 91 -18.80 21.63 20.04
N ASP A 92 -18.80 20.91 21.16
CA ASP A 92 -20.03 20.48 21.86
C ASP A 92 -20.33 21.44 23.03
N PRO A 93 -21.31 22.36 22.89
CA PRO A 93 -21.62 23.35 23.94
C PRO A 93 -22.07 22.71 25.24
N LEU A 94 -22.83 21.61 25.14
CA LEU A 94 -23.34 20.89 26.29
C LEU A 94 -22.21 20.12 27.01
N ALA A 95 -21.14 19.73 26.30
CA ALA A 95 -19.96 19.17 26.94
C ALA A 95 -19.15 20.25 27.66
N ILE A 96 -19.06 21.46 27.09
CA ILE A 96 -18.42 22.61 27.74
C ILE A 96 -19.15 22.99 29.03
N VAL A 97 -20.48 23.18 28.99
CA VAL A 97 -21.28 23.53 30.17
C VAL A 97 -21.10 22.49 31.28
N ARG A 98 -21.13 21.19 30.93
CA ARG A 98 -20.90 20.10 31.87
C ARG A 98 -19.50 20.15 32.49
N ALA A 99 -18.47 20.43 31.68
CA ALA A 99 -17.10 20.53 32.16
C ALA A 99 -16.89 21.73 33.10
N VAL A 100 -17.55 22.86 32.82
CA VAL A 100 -17.55 24.05 33.70
C VAL A 100 -18.26 23.75 35.02
N HIS A 101 -19.41 23.10 34.99
CA HIS A 101 -20.13 22.70 36.21
C HIS A 101 -19.28 21.75 37.08
N GLN A 102 -18.63 20.76 36.47
CA GLN A 102 -17.73 19.85 37.19
C GLN A 102 -16.51 20.56 37.79
N LEU A 103 -15.97 21.57 37.10
CA LEU A 103 -14.87 22.38 37.64
C LEU A 103 -15.32 23.15 38.89
N ALA A 104 -16.54 23.72 38.86
CA ALA A 104 -17.12 24.41 39.99
C ALA A 104 -17.38 23.46 41.18
N ASP A 105 -17.89 22.26 40.92
CA ASP A 105 -18.23 21.29 41.98
C ASP A 105 -17.01 20.59 42.58
N ARG A 106 -16.02 20.21 41.75
CA ARG A 106 -14.94 19.28 42.12
C ARG A 106 -13.56 19.93 42.19
N GLY A 107 -13.46 21.24 41.91
CA GLY A 107 -12.20 22.00 41.89
C GLY A 107 -11.20 21.54 40.80
N ARG A 108 -11.58 20.59 39.95
CA ARG A 108 -10.75 20.06 38.85
C ARG A 108 -11.61 19.60 37.69
N ILE A 109 -11.10 19.76 36.47
CA ILE A 109 -11.75 19.28 35.25
C ILE A 109 -11.63 17.74 35.21
N VAL A 110 -12.75 17.02 35.35
CA VAL A 110 -12.78 15.54 35.35
C VAL A 110 -13.14 14.97 33.96
N SER A 111 -13.89 15.71 33.13
CA SER A 111 -14.24 15.31 31.76
C SER A 111 -13.54 16.17 30.70
N GLY A 112 -13.04 15.54 29.64
CA GLY A 112 -12.54 16.25 28.46
C GLY A 112 -13.67 16.87 27.66
N ALA A 113 -13.62 18.18 27.42
CA ALA A 113 -14.53 18.89 26.51
C ALA A 113 -14.08 18.83 25.04
N SER A 114 -13.05 18.05 24.72
CA SER A 114 -12.48 17.95 23.37
C SER A 114 -13.28 16.97 22.50
N THR A 115 -13.75 17.45 21.36
CA THR A 115 -14.48 16.67 20.35
C THR A 115 -13.54 15.96 19.37
N LEU A 116 -14.06 15.03 18.58
CA LEU A 116 -13.27 14.41 17.49
C LEU A 116 -12.81 15.45 16.46
N SER A 117 -13.60 16.47 16.19
CA SER A 117 -13.24 17.57 15.27
C SER A 117 -12.09 18.41 15.81
N MET A 118 -12.07 18.69 17.12
CA MET A 118 -10.94 19.36 17.77
C MET A 118 -9.69 18.48 17.74
N GLN A 119 -9.84 17.16 17.91
CA GLN A 119 -8.73 16.23 17.78
C GLN A 119 -8.19 16.18 16.34
N ALA A 120 -9.06 16.16 15.33
CA ALA A 120 -8.67 16.22 13.91
C ALA A 120 -7.94 17.53 13.58
N ALA A 121 -8.46 18.68 14.03
CA ALA A 121 -7.80 19.97 13.87
C ALA A 121 -6.39 19.98 14.48
N ARG A 122 -6.27 19.49 15.73
CA ARG A 122 -4.98 19.39 16.42
C ARG A 122 -4.00 18.47 15.69
N LEU A 123 -4.47 17.42 15.02
CA LEU A 123 -3.62 16.48 14.29
C LEU A 123 -3.10 17.06 12.98
N LEU A 124 -3.79 18.02 12.38
CA LEU A 124 -3.33 18.74 11.19
C LEU A 124 -2.26 19.78 11.53
N GLU A 125 -2.37 20.44 12.68
CA GLU A 125 -1.50 21.56 13.02
C GLU A 125 -0.09 21.11 13.47
N PRO A 126 0.97 21.72 12.92
CA PRO A 126 2.32 21.49 13.40
C PRO A 126 2.51 21.87 14.88
N HIS A 127 3.15 20.99 15.66
CA HIS A 127 3.30 21.14 17.12
C HIS A 127 3.96 22.45 17.60
N HIS A 128 4.64 23.19 16.73
CA HIS A 128 5.35 24.44 17.06
C HIS A 128 4.46 25.69 17.08
N LEU A 129 3.20 25.61 16.66
CA LEU A 129 2.27 26.75 16.62
C LEU A 129 1.48 26.97 17.92
N HIS A 130 1.73 26.18 18.97
CA HIS A 130 0.96 26.26 20.22
C HIS A 130 1.80 26.64 21.44
N PRO A 131 1.32 27.56 22.29
CA PRO A 131 1.89 27.83 23.61
C PRO A 131 1.60 26.66 24.56
N GLY A 132 2.35 25.58 24.42
CA GLY A 132 2.33 24.41 25.31
C GLY A 132 1.01 23.58 25.30
N PRO A 133 1.08 22.34 25.83
CA PRO A 133 -0.04 21.37 25.77
C PRO A 133 -1.22 21.68 26.71
N ARG A 134 -1.20 22.80 27.46
CA ARG A 134 -2.16 23.07 28.55
C ARG A 134 -2.69 24.50 28.62
N SER A 135 -2.38 25.38 27.67
CA SER A 135 -2.92 26.74 27.68
C SER A 135 -4.40 26.78 27.28
N PHE A 136 -5.18 27.63 27.95
CA PHE A 136 -6.55 27.96 27.55
C PHE A 136 -6.60 28.51 26.11
N THR A 137 -5.58 29.27 25.70
CA THR A 137 -5.46 29.82 24.34
C THR A 137 -5.34 28.72 23.29
N THR A 138 -4.56 27.67 23.56
CA THR A 138 -4.43 26.50 22.68
C THR A 138 -5.79 25.81 22.45
N LYS A 139 -6.61 25.68 23.51
CA LYS A 139 -7.96 25.11 23.38
C LYS A 139 -8.91 26.01 22.59
N LEU A 140 -8.79 27.32 22.73
CA LEU A 140 -9.61 28.27 21.96
C LEU A 140 -9.26 28.22 20.48
N ILE A 141 -7.96 28.17 20.15
CA ILE A 141 -7.48 27.99 18.77
C ILE A 141 -7.98 26.67 18.19
N GLN A 142 -7.85 25.56 18.91
CA GLN A 142 -8.37 24.25 18.47
C GLN A 142 -9.89 24.26 18.24
N SER A 143 -10.64 24.99 19.08
CA SER A 143 -12.08 25.13 18.93
C SER A 143 -12.45 25.91 17.67
N ALA A 144 -11.77 27.03 17.43
CA ALA A 144 -11.94 27.83 16.21
C ALA A 144 -11.57 27.03 14.95
N ARG A 145 -10.48 26.26 14.98
CA ARG A 145 -10.07 25.37 13.88
C ARG A 145 -11.03 24.20 13.66
N ALA A 146 -11.60 23.64 14.72
CA ALA A 146 -12.61 22.60 14.61
C ALA A 146 -13.89 23.12 13.92
N LEU A 147 -14.35 24.32 14.31
CA LEU A 147 -15.46 25.02 13.64
C LEU A 147 -15.13 25.29 12.16
N GLN A 148 -13.90 25.77 11.89
CA GLN A 148 -13.42 26.01 10.53
C GLN A 148 -13.41 24.74 9.67
N LEU A 149 -12.95 23.61 10.21
CA LEU A 149 -12.97 22.33 9.49
C LEU A 149 -14.40 21.89 9.17
N GLU A 150 -15.32 21.98 10.13
CA GLU A 150 -16.71 21.55 9.97
C GLU A 150 -17.52 22.50 9.07
N TRP A 151 -17.06 23.73 8.89
CA TRP A 151 -17.61 24.65 7.90
C TRP A 151 -17.20 24.27 6.47
N ARG A 152 -16.00 23.72 6.28
CA ARG A 152 -15.42 23.41 4.96
C ARG A 152 -15.60 21.95 4.53
N TYR A 153 -15.73 21.04 5.49
CA TYR A 153 -15.72 19.60 5.28
C TYR A 153 -16.89 18.95 6.01
N SER A 154 -17.41 17.88 5.41
CA SER A 154 -18.43 17.04 6.03
C SER A 154 -17.89 16.31 7.26
N LYS A 155 -18.80 15.88 8.15
CA LYS A 155 -18.48 15.01 9.30
C LYS A 155 -17.64 13.79 8.93
N ARG A 156 -17.93 13.21 7.76
CA ARG A 156 -17.22 12.04 7.24
C ARG A 156 -15.77 12.38 6.86
N GLU A 157 -15.54 13.53 6.25
CA GLU A 157 -14.20 14.00 5.89
C GLU A 157 -13.38 14.40 7.13
N VAL A 158 -13.99 15.10 8.09
CA VAL A 158 -13.36 15.42 9.38
C VAL A 158 -12.96 14.14 10.11
N LEU A 159 -13.84 13.14 10.12
CA LEU A 159 -13.54 11.84 10.71
C LEU A 159 -12.44 11.11 9.93
N ALA A 160 -12.41 11.18 8.60
CA ALA A 160 -11.34 10.57 7.79
C ALA A 160 -9.95 11.17 8.10
N ILE A 161 -9.85 12.46 8.41
CA ILE A 161 -8.62 13.09 8.89
C ILE A 161 -8.17 12.43 10.19
N TYR A 162 -9.06 12.29 11.17
CA TYR A 162 -8.75 11.59 12.42
C TYR A 162 -8.33 10.13 12.19
N LEU A 163 -9.10 9.38 11.40
CA LEU A 163 -8.83 7.96 11.12
C LEU A 163 -7.48 7.74 10.42
N THR A 164 -6.98 8.73 9.69
CA THR A 164 -5.69 8.67 8.97
C THR A 164 -4.52 9.16 9.84
N LEU A 165 -4.73 10.14 10.73
CA LEU A 165 -3.65 10.80 11.46
C LEU A 165 -3.53 10.43 12.94
N ALA A 166 -4.55 9.78 13.52
CA ALA A 166 -4.53 9.44 14.94
C ALA A 166 -3.29 8.60 15.29
N PRO A 167 -2.49 8.99 16.31
CA PRO A 167 -1.25 8.30 16.62
C PRO A 167 -1.54 6.93 17.24
N MET A 168 -1.00 5.88 16.64
CA MET A 168 -1.22 4.49 17.05
C MET A 168 0.03 3.83 17.66
N GLY A 169 1.01 4.65 18.03
CA GLY A 169 2.25 4.24 18.70
C GLY A 169 3.43 4.00 17.74
N GLY A 170 4.62 4.41 18.15
CA GLY A 170 5.83 4.37 17.33
C GLY A 170 5.70 5.23 16.08
N ASN A 171 5.88 4.61 14.92
CA ASN A 171 5.72 5.28 13.63
C ASN A 171 4.36 5.02 12.94
N LEU A 172 3.37 4.47 13.65
CA LEU A 172 2.04 4.20 13.11
C LEU A 172 1.11 5.41 13.30
N GLU A 173 0.53 5.89 12.20
CA GLU A 173 -0.53 6.91 12.19
C GLU A 173 -1.75 6.37 11.44
N GLY A 174 -2.90 6.49 12.08
CA GLY A 174 -4.18 6.05 11.57
C GLY A 174 -4.52 4.59 11.87
N VAL A 175 -5.82 4.31 11.87
CA VAL A 175 -6.38 3.00 12.23
C VAL A 175 -5.98 1.91 11.25
N ARG A 176 -5.84 2.22 9.95
CA ARG A 176 -5.47 1.24 8.94
C ARG A 176 -4.03 0.76 9.07
N ALA A 177 -3.09 1.69 9.27
CA ALA A 177 -1.69 1.34 9.54
C ALA A 177 -1.57 0.46 10.79
N ALA A 178 -2.30 0.82 11.86
CA ALA A 178 -2.29 0.06 13.10
C ALA A 178 -2.94 -1.31 12.98
N SER A 179 -4.06 -1.43 12.27
CA SER A 179 -4.76 -2.70 12.06
C SER A 179 -3.87 -3.71 11.34
N LEU A 180 -3.19 -3.28 10.27
CA LEU A 180 -2.25 -4.13 9.54
C LEU A 180 -1.01 -4.47 10.39
N ALA A 181 -0.46 -3.50 11.12
CA ALA A 181 0.74 -3.72 11.92
C ALA A 181 0.49 -4.55 13.20
N TYR A 182 -0.71 -4.52 13.78
CA TYR A 182 -1.01 -5.26 15.01
C TYR A 182 -1.76 -6.57 14.78
N PHE A 183 -2.56 -6.64 13.71
CA PHE A 183 -3.45 -7.78 13.47
C PHE A 183 -3.32 -8.38 12.06
N GLY A 184 -2.60 -7.74 11.14
CA GLY A 184 -2.35 -8.27 9.80
C GLY A 184 -3.58 -8.25 8.89
N LYS A 185 -4.58 -7.43 9.21
CA LYS A 185 -5.86 -7.35 8.50
C LYS A 185 -6.37 -5.93 8.33
N GLU A 186 -7.26 -5.75 7.37
CA GLU A 186 -7.89 -4.46 7.09
C GLU A 186 -8.88 -4.07 8.21
N PRO A 187 -9.06 -2.76 8.51
CA PRO A 187 -9.92 -2.31 9.61
C PRO A 187 -11.39 -2.73 9.53
N ARG A 188 -11.88 -3.05 8.32
CA ARG A 188 -13.23 -3.63 8.11
C ARG A 188 -13.41 -5.02 8.72
N GLN A 189 -12.33 -5.70 9.10
CA GLN A 189 -12.35 -7.09 9.59
C GLN A 189 -11.97 -7.18 11.07
N LEU A 190 -12.03 -6.05 11.78
CA LEU A 190 -11.71 -5.99 13.20
C LEU A 190 -12.82 -6.65 14.02
N SER A 191 -12.43 -7.46 15.00
CA SER A 191 -13.33 -7.90 16.05
C SER A 191 -13.52 -6.81 17.10
N ALA A 192 -14.53 -6.95 17.95
CA ALA A 192 -14.82 -6.00 19.04
C ALA A 192 -13.59 -5.71 19.92
N ALA A 193 -12.81 -6.74 20.28
CA ALA A 193 -11.60 -6.59 21.09
C ALA A 193 -10.52 -5.75 20.39
N GLU A 194 -10.32 -5.96 19.09
CA GLU A 194 -9.30 -5.26 18.30
C GLU A 194 -9.73 -3.83 18.00
N ALA A 195 -11.02 -3.63 17.66
CA ALA A 195 -11.61 -2.32 17.47
C ALA A 195 -11.49 -1.47 18.74
N ALA A 196 -11.89 -2.01 19.89
CA ALA A 196 -11.78 -1.33 21.18
C ALA A 196 -10.32 -1.01 21.54
N LEU A 197 -9.37 -1.89 21.19
CA LEU A 197 -7.95 -1.63 21.43
C LEU A 197 -7.46 -0.45 20.57
N LEU A 198 -7.79 -0.42 19.27
CA LEU A 198 -7.39 0.70 18.39
C LEU A 198 -8.08 2.02 18.77
N VAL A 199 -9.27 2.00 19.37
CA VAL A 199 -9.89 3.20 19.98
C VAL A 199 -9.13 3.65 21.23
N ALA A 200 -8.60 2.71 22.02
CA ALA A 200 -7.94 3.02 23.27
C ALA A 200 -6.50 3.58 23.12
N ILE A 201 -5.79 3.24 22.05
CA ILE A 201 -4.37 3.60 21.87
C ILE A 201 -4.14 5.13 21.76
N PRO A 202 -4.87 5.90 20.93
CA PRO A 202 -4.59 7.33 20.67
C PRO A 202 -4.49 8.22 21.91
N GLN A 203 -5.19 7.87 22.99
CA GLN A 203 -5.16 8.59 24.26
C GLN A 203 -3.81 8.53 25.00
N SER A 204 -3.02 7.49 24.78
CA SER A 204 -1.65 7.41 25.30
C SER A 204 -0.80 6.49 24.42
N PRO A 205 -0.45 6.92 23.20
CA PRO A 205 0.02 6.04 22.13
C PRO A 205 1.20 5.19 22.54
N GLU A 206 2.26 5.79 23.12
CA GLU A 206 3.45 5.04 23.55
C GLU A 206 3.22 4.17 24.79
N ARG A 207 2.40 4.61 25.74
CA ARG A 207 2.15 3.86 26.99
C ARG A 207 1.18 2.70 26.79
N ARG A 208 0.37 2.74 25.73
CA ARG A 208 -0.65 1.74 25.39
C ARG A 208 -0.27 0.91 24.16
N ARG A 209 1.01 0.94 23.75
CA ARG A 209 1.53 0.05 22.71
C ARG A 209 1.36 -1.40 23.14
N PRO A 210 0.53 -2.21 22.47
CA PRO A 210 0.32 -3.59 22.88
C PRO A 210 1.61 -4.43 22.72
N ASP A 211 2.45 -4.10 21.74
CA ASP A 211 3.77 -4.70 21.51
C ASP A 211 4.85 -4.42 22.58
N ARG A 212 4.58 -3.49 23.52
CA ARG A 212 5.52 -3.13 24.59
C ARG A 212 4.90 -3.19 25.99
N ALA A 213 3.59 -3.01 26.07
CA ALA A 213 2.83 -2.87 27.30
C ALA A 213 1.45 -3.51 27.18
N ALA A 214 1.41 -4.79 26.77
CA ALA A 214 0.18 -5.55 26.53
C ALA A 214 -0.84 -5.43 27.67
N ALA A 215 -0.42 -5.56 28.94
CA ALA A 215 -1.32 -5.40 30.09
C ALA A 215 -1.98 -4.02 30.18
N LYS A 216 -1.21 -2.93 29.94
CA LYS A 216 -1.76 -1.56 29.95
C LYS A 216 -2.70 -1.33 28.77
N ALA A 217 -2.37 -1.90 27.62
CA ALA A 217 -3.20 -1.86 26.42
C ALA A 217 -4.53 -2.60 26.64
N GLN A 218 -4.48 -3.78 27.27
CA GLN A 218 -5.63 -4.59 27.63
C GLN A 218 -6.58 -3.86 28.59
N VAL A 219 -6.06 -3.30 29.69
CA VAL A 219 -6.87 -2.50 30.62
C VAL A 219 -7.53 -1.30 29.92
N ALA A 220 -6.83 -0.67 28.98
CA ALA A 220 -7.39 0.46 28.23
C ALA A 220 -8.48 0.01 27.23
N ARG A 221 -8.28 -1.12 26.55
CA ARG A 221 -9.29 -1.76 25.68
C ARG A 221 -10.54 -2.13 26.46
N ASP A 222 -10.38 -2.77 27.63
CA ASP A 222 -11.51 -3.27 28.41
C ASP A 222 -12.43 -2.13 28.88
N ARG A 223 -11.87 -0.96 29.20
CA ARG A 223 -12.64 0.26 29.48
C ARG A 223 -13.46 0.76 28.28
N VAL A 224 -12.93 0.63 27.07
CA VAL A 224 -13.68 1.00 25.85
C VAL A 224 -14.84 0.03 25.66
N LEU A 225 -14.63 -1.28 25.88
CA LEU A 225 -15.68 -2.29 25.79
C LEU A 225 -16.77 -2.08 26.85
N GLU A 226 -16.39 -1.82 28.10
CA GLU A 226 -17.32 -1.50 29.19
C GLU A 226 -18.19 -0.29 28.84
N ARG A 227 -17.60 0.79 28.33
CA ARG A 227 -18.35 1.93 27.80
C ARG A 227 -19.23 1.57 26.62
N GLY A 228 -18.82 0.63 25.79
CA GLY A 228 -19.63 0.10 24.69
C GLY A 228 -20.92 -0.55 25.21
N VAL A 229 -20.85 -1.31 26.30
CA VAL A 229 -22.04 -1.91 26.95
C VAL A 229 -22.92 -0.83 27.60
N GLU A 230 -22.32 0.12 28.33
CA GLU A 230 -23.05 1.22 28.98
C GLU A 230 -23.90 2.03 27.99
N HIS A 231 -23.41 2.18 26.75
CA HIS A 231 -24.10 2.91 25.69
C HIS A 231 -24.89 2.01 24.73
N GLY A 232 -25.02 0.70 25.01
CA GLY A 232 -25.79 -0.24 24.20
C GLY A 232 -25.22 -0.53 22.81
N ILE A 233 -23.93 -0.31 22.58
CA ILE A 233 -23.25 -0.60 21.31
C ILE A 233 -22.91 -2.09 21.18
N ILE A 234 -22.54 -2.72 22.29
CA ILE A 234 -22.28 -4.15 22.38
C ILE A 234 -23.06 -4.74 23.56
N ASP A 235 -23.35 -6.04 23.50
CA ASP A 235 -24.01 -6.75 24.59
C ASP A 235 -23.00 -7.35 25.59
N ARG A 236 -23.51 -7.82 26.74
CA ARG A 236 -22.68 -8.45 27.78
C ARG A 236 -21.98 -9.74 27.30
N PRO A 237 -22.64 -10.64 26.54
CA PRO A 237 -21.96 -11.80 25.96
C PRO A 237 -20.74 -11.42 25.10
N LEU A 238 -20.88 -10.42 24.22
CA LEU A 238 -19.78 -9.94 23.38
C LEU A 238 -18.68 -9.27 24.21
N LEU A 239 -19.01 -8.55 25.28
CA LEU A 239 -18.02 -8.02 26.23
C LEU A 239 -17.14 -9.14 26.79
N VAL A 240 -17.75 -10.20 27.34
CA VAL A 240 -17.02 -11.34 27.94
C VAL A 240 -16.13 -12.01 26.89
N LEU A 241 -16.67 -12.25 25.69
CA LEU A 241 -15.90 -12.82 24.57
C LEU A 241 -14.74 -11.93 24.12
N ALA A 242 -14.93 -10.62 24.09
CA ALA A 242 -13.90 -9.67 23.68
C ALA A 242 -12.80 -9.54 24.74
N GLN A 243 -13.17 -9.56 26.03
CA GLN A 243 -12.23 -9.51 27.16
C GLN A 243 -11.36 -10.76 27.25
N SER A 244 -11.90 -11.94 26.89
CA SER A 244 -11.16 -13.20 26.92
C SER A 244 -10.07 -13.29 25.86
N ARG A 245 -10.09 -12.43 24.83
CA ARG A 245 -9.02 -12.37 23.82
C ARG A 245 -7.81 -11.63 24.39
N PRO A 246 -6.58 -12.16 24.28
CA PRO A 246 -5.39 -11.41 24.68
C PRO A 246 -5.12 -10.23 23.73
N ALA A 247 -4.48 -9.17 24.24
CA ALA A 247 -3.92 -8.12 23.38
C ALA A 247 -2.70 -8.67 22.61
N PRO A 248 -2.43 -8.18 21.38
CA PRO A 248 -1.26 -8.62 20.63
C PRO A 248 0.02 -8.22 21.38
N ASP A 249 1.02 -9.10 21.38
CA ASP A 249 2.29 -8.91 22.08
C ASP A 249 3.44 -8.47 21.16
N ARG A 250 3.19 -8.42 19.85
CA ARG A 250 4.17 -8.04 18.83
C ARG A 250 3.55 -7.25 17.69
N ARG A 251 4.40 -6.60 16.90
CA ARG A 251 4.04 -6.03 15.60
C ARG A 251 4.34 -7.01 14.48
N LEU A 252 3.43 -7.05 13.51
CA LEU A 252 3.60 -7.73 12.25
C LEU A 252 4.24 -6.77 11.23
N ALA A 253 4.98 -7.34 10.28
CA ALA A 253 5.43 -6.58 9.12
C ALA A 253 4.22 -6.22 8.25
N LEU A 254 4.23 -5.00 7.67
CA LEU A 254 3.24 -4.64 6.67
C LEU A 254 3.36 -5.55 5.43
N PRO A 255 2.26 -5.72 4.67
CA PRO A 255 2.28 -6.49 3.43
C PRO A 255 3.44 -6.10 2.52
N MET A 256 4.10 -7.11 1.95
CA MET A 256 5.24 -6.94 1.05
C MET A 256 5.18 -7.97 -0.08
N GLN A 257 4.12 -7.87 -0.87
CA GLN A 257 3.92 -8.66 -2.06
C GLN A 257 4.45 -7.92 -3.30
N ALA A 258 4.95 -8.69 -4.28
CA ALA A 258 5.60 -8.17 -5.49
C ALA A 258 6.57 -7.01 -5.20
N PRO A 259 7.54 -7.17 -4.28
CA PRO A 259 8.27 -6.04 -3.71
C PRO A 259 9.04 -5.21 -4.73
N HIS A 260 9.59 -5.83 -5.78
CA HIS A 260 10.28 -5.13 -6.87
C HIS A 260 9.34 -4.27 -7.72
N LEU A 261 8.22 -4.84 -8.18
CA LEU A 261 7.21 -4.10 -8.92
C LEU A 261 6.66 -2.95 -8.09
N ALA A 262 6.34 -3.21 -6.82
CA ALA A 262 5.83 -2.18 -5.92
C ALA A 262 6.86 -1.08 -5.65
N ALA A 263 8.15 -1.40 -5.52
CA ALA A 263 9.21 -0.41 -5.39
C ALA A 263 9.34 0.46 -6.65
N PHE A 264 9.31 -0.16 -7.83
CA PHE A 264 9.37 0.54 -9.10
C PHE A 264 8.20 1.50 -9.30
N LEU A 265 6.97 1.05 -9.04
CA LEU A 265 5.77 1.87 -9.19
C LEU A 265 5.66 2.92 -8.09
N GLY A 266 5.97 2.57 -6.85
CA GLY A 266 5.92 3.48 -5.71
C GLY A 266 6.90 4.65 -5.84
N ALA A 267 8.08 4.42 -6.42
CA ALA A 267 9.05 5.48 -6.68
C ALA A 267 8.58 6.51 -7.74
N GLN A 268 7.71 6.09 -8.67
CA GLN A 268 7.17 6.97 -9.71
C GLN A 268 5.98 7.80 -9.24
N SER A 269 5.35 7.44 -8.13
CA SER A 269 4.15 8.13 -7.63
C SER A 269 4.15 8.28 -6.10
N PRO A 270 5.07 9.08 -5.53
CA PRO A 270 5.13 9.31 -4.08
C PRO A 270 3.80 9.86 -3.52
N GLY A 271 3.32 9.31 -2.41
CA GLY A 271 2.09 9.73 -1.72
C GLY A 271 0.78 9.34 -2.43
N ALA A 272 0.85 8.58 -3.52
CA ALA A 272 -0.31 8.10 -4.26
C ALA A 272 -0.71 6.67 -3.84
N ILE A 273 -1.96 6.31 -4.17
CA ILE A 273 -2.40 4.92 -4.23
C ILE A 273 -2.26 4.48 -5.68
N VAL A 274 -1.37 3.53 -5.94
CA VAL A 274 -1.00 3.05 -7.28
C VAL A 274 -1.67 1.69 -7.52
N PRO A 275 -2.75 1.64 -8.32
CA PRO A 275 -3.37 0.37 -8.70
C PRO A 275 -2.47 -0.41 -9.66
N THR A 276 -2.56 -1.74 -9.57
CA THR A 276 -1.86 -2.66 -10.47
C THR A 276 -2.83 -3.69 -11.02
N THR A 277 -2.40 -4.45 -12.02
CA THR A 277 -3.14 -5.59 -12.58
C THR A 277 -2.81 -6.91 -11.88
N VAL A 278 -1.99 -6.87 -10.82
CA VAL A 278 -1.57 -8.06 -10.08
C VAL A 278 -2.78 -8.69 -9.39
N ARG A 279 -2.90 -10.02 -9.47
CA ARG A 279 -3.93 -10.80 -8.76
C ARG A 279 -3.31 -11.42 -7.52
N HIS A 280 -3.83 -11.12 -6.33
CA HIS A 280 -3.24 -11.51 -5.05
C HIS A 280 -3.01 -13.03 -4.91
N GLU A 281 -3.98 -13.83 -5.33
CA GLU A 281 -3.93 -15.30 -5.21
C GLU A 281 -2.77 -15.84 -6.06
N LEU A 282 -2.70 -15.45 -7.34
CA LEU A 282 -1.62 -15.83 -8.24
C LEU A 282 -0.27 -15.33 -7.72
N GLN A 283 -0.19 -14.07 -7.27
CA GLN A 283 1.02 -13.49 -6.72
C GLN A 283 1.55 -14.27 -5.52
N THR A 284 0.64 -14.73 -4.66
CA THR A 284 0.96 -15.55 -3.48
C THR A 284 1.46 -16.93 -3.91
N SER A 285 0.76 -17.57 -4.86
CA SER A 285 1.14 -18.88 -5.40
C SER A 285 2.52 -18.86 -6.07
N ILE A 286 2.82 -17.88 -6.94
CA ILE A 286 4.13 -17.82 -7.61
C ILE A 286 5.26 -17.51 -6.63
N ALA A 287 5.00 -16.70 -5.58
CA ALA A 287 6.00 -16.40 -4.57
C ALA A 287 6.28 -17.62 -3.67
N GLN A 288 5.28 -18.46 -3.43
CA GLN A 288 5.48 -19.74 -2.76
C GLN A 288 6.29 -20.70 -3.63
N LEU A 289 5.89 -20.87 -4.90
CA LEU A 289 6.61 -21.71 -5.86
C LEU A 289 8.09 -21.29 -5.97
N ALA A 290 8.37 -20.01 -6.15
CA ALA A 290 9.74 -19.50 -6.25
C ALA A 290 10.59 -19.85 -5.00
N ARG A 291 10.01 -19.72 -3.80
CA ARG A 291 10.69 -20.07 -2.54
C ARG A 291 10.93 -21.58 -2.41
N GLU A 292 10.00 -22.41 -2.86
CA GLU A 292 10.12 -23.86 -2.83
C GLU A 292 11.19 -24.34 -3.82
N GLU A 293 11.18 -23.81 -5.04
CA GLU A 293 12.18 -24.08 -6.08
C GLU A 293 13.57 -23.62 -5.63
N ARG A 294 13.69 -22.41 -5.06
CA ARG A 294 14.98 -21.88 -4.59
C ARG A 294 15.68 -22.81 -3.59
N ARG A 295 14.94 -23.54 -2.75
CA ARG A 295 15.51 -24.49 -1.78
C ARG A 295 16.22 -25.68 -2.44
N GLN A 296 15.90 -25.98 -3.70
CA GLN A 296 16.52 -27.07 -4.46
C GLN A 296 17.86 -26.65 -5.09
N PHE A 297 18.13 -25.35 -5.17
CA PHE A 297 19.34 -24.80 -5.75
C PHE A 297 20.30 -24.32 -4.64
N ALA A 298 21.60 -24.21 -4.98
CA ALA A 298 22.60 -23.68 -4.05
C ALA A 298 22.22 -22.27 -3.52
N ASP A 299 22.76 -21.89 -2.36
CA ASP A 299 22.37 -20.72 -1.55
C ASP A 299 22.28 -19.37 -2.31
N LEU A 300 22.94 -19.25 -3.47
CA LEU A 300 23.00 -18.05 -4.30
C LEU A 300 21.99 -18.00 -5.46
N ALA A 301 21.21 -19.05 -5.68
CA ALA A 301 20.21 -19.06 -6.73
C ALA A 301 19.07 -18.09 -6.42
N GLN A 302 18.57 -17.43 -7.46
CA GLN A 302 17.46 -16.50 -7.43
C GLN A 302 16.48 -16.87 -8.53
N VAL A 303 15.19 -16.80 -8.22
CA VAL A 303 14.13 -17.15 -9.16
C VAL A 303 13.39 -15.88 -9.57
N ALA A 304 13.06 -15.76 -10.85
CA ALA A 304 12.25 -14.68 -11.37
C ALA A 304 11.04 -15.27 -12.12
N ILE A 305 9.84 -14.76 -11.84
CA ILE A 305 8.61 -15.23 -12.46
C ILE A 305 7.77 -14.02 -12.87
N VAL A 306 7.35 -13.96 -14.13
CA VAL A 306 6.36 -13.01 -14.61
C VAL A 306 5.20 -13.80 -15.23
N VAL A 307 3.97 -13.42 -14.88
CA VAL A 307 2.76 -14.06 -15.42
C VAL A 307 2.00 -13.01 -16.23
N VAL A 308 1.66 -13.36 -17.46
CA VAL A 308 0.96 -12.49 -18.40
C VAL A 308 -0.36 -13.15 -18.79
N ASP A 309 -1.44 -12.37 -18.81
CA ASP A 309 -2.72 -12.79 -19.37
C ASP A 309 -2.61 -12.77 -20.91
N ASN A 310 -2.64 -13.95 -21.54
CA ASN A 310 -2.43 -14.07 -22.99
C ASN A 310 -3.48 -13.35 -23.84
N ARG A 311 -4.68 -13.09 -23.32
CA ARG A 311 -5.75 -12.41 -24.06
C ARG A 311 -5.55 -10.91 -24.09
N THR A 312 -5.08 -10.35 -22.98
CA THR A 312 -4.97 -8.89 -22.79
C THR A 312 -3.54 -8.37 -22.86
N GLY A 313 -2.54 -9.25 -22.76
CA GLY A 313 -1.13 -8.88 -22.62
C GLY A 313 -0.78 -8.26 -21.26
N THR A 314 -1.70 -8.27 -20.29
CA THR A 314 -1.47 -7.62 -18.99
C THR A 314 -0.65 -8.50 -18.06
N VAL A 315 0.31 -7.91 -17.35
CA VAL A 315 1.05 -8.59 -16.28
C VAL A 315 0.13 -8.78 -15.07
N VAL A 316 -0.09 -10.03 -14.65
CA VAL A 316 -1.01 -10.36 -13.54
C VAL A 316 -0.30 -10.93 -12.31
N ALA A 317 0.99 -11.20 -12.39
CA ALA A 317 1.84 -11.50 -11.24
C ALA A 317 3.31 -11.18 -11.57
N TRP A 318 4.07 -10.77 -10.55
CA TRP A 318 5.46 -10.33 -10.67
C TRP A 318 6.29 -10.78 -9.47
N HIS A 319 7.27 -11.64 -9.71
CA HIS A 319 8.25 -12.06 -8.73
C HIS A 319 9.65 -11.75 -9.28
N GLY A 320 10.25 -10.66 -8.80
CA GLY A 320 11.55 -10.16 -9.26
C GLY A 320 12.76 -10.83 -8.64
N GLY A 321 12.57 -11.69 -7.64
CA GLY A 321 13.63 -12.29 -6.85
C GLY A 321 13.20 -12.53 -5.41
N ASP A 322 14.00 -13.33 -4.71
CA ASP A 322 13.80 -13.67 -3.31
C ASP A 322 14.65 -12.79 -2.38
N ASP A 323 14.29 -12.79 -1.10
CA ASP A 323 15.03 -12.09 -0.04
C ASP A 323 15.32 -10.63 -0.37
N PHE A 324 14.26 -9.82 -0.57
CA PHE A 324 14.35 -8.43 -1.05
C PHE A 324 15.34 -7.53 -0.27
N PHE A 325 15.60 -7.83 1.00
CA PHE A 325 16.53 -7.09 1.86
C PHE A 325 17.94 -7.71 1.95
N GLY A 326 18.16 -8.86 1.34
CA GLY A 326 19.46 -9.50 1.22
C GLY A 326 20.38 -8.78 0.23
N ARG A 327 21.66 -9.20 0.20
CA ARG A 327 22.76 -8.56 -0.55
C ARG A 327 22.44 -8.30 -2.03
N ALA A 328 21.72 -9.20 -2.69
CA ALA A 328 21.31 -9.08 -4.10
C ALA A 328 19.79 -8.98 -4.28
N GLY A 329 19.04 -8.90 -3.18
CA GLY A 329 17.58 -9.01 -3.17
C GLY A 329 16.84 -7.87 -3.86
N GLN A 330 17.48 -6.70 -3.96
CA GLN A 330 16.87 -5.51 -4.60
C GLN A 330 16.95 -5.56 -6.13
N VAL A 331 17.76 -6.47 -6.70
CA VAL A 331 17.85 -6.63 -8.15
C VAL A 331 16.58 -7.28 -8.67
N ASP A 332 15.83 -6.55 -9.50
CA ASP A 332 14.65 -7.06 -10.16
C ASP A 332 15.03 -7.90 -11.39
N LEU A 333 15.08 -9.22 -11.20
CA LEU A 333 15.49 -10.16 -12.23
C LEU A 333 14.50 -10.28 -13.39
N VAL A 334 13.23 -9.88 -13.22
CA VAL A 334 12.27 -9.79 -14.34
C VAL A 334 12.70 -8.70 -15.33
N ARG A 335 13.40 -7.66 -14.85
CA ARG A 335 13.91 -6.55 -15.68
C ARG A 335 15.40 -6.64 -15.97
N ALA A 336 16.12 -7.50 -15.27
CA ALA A 336 17.54 -7.69 -15.48
C ALA A 336 17.80 -8.31 -16.87
N ARG A 337 18.75 -7.75 -17.61
CA ARG A 337 19.15 -8.31 -18.90
C ARG A 337 19.94 -9.59 -18.68
N ARG A 338 19.55 -10.65 -19.37
CA ARG A 338 20.22 -11.94 -19.42
C ARG A 338 20.19 -12.45 -20.85
N SER A 339 21.14 -13.31 -21.20
CA SER A 339 21.03 -14.07 -22.44
C SER A 339 19.78 -14.97 -22.34
N PRO A 340 18.85 -14.89 -23.31
CA PRO A 340 17.66 -15.74 -23.33
C PRO A 340 17.98 -17.20 -23.67
N GLY A 341 19.19 -17.49 -24.13
CA GLY A 341 19.58 -18.82 -24.56
C GLY A 341 18.63 -19.39 -25.64
N SER A 342 18.29 -20.66 -25.48
CA SER A 342 17.38 -21.36 -26.40
C SER A 342 15.93 -20.82 -26.42
N ALA A 343 15.55 -19.91 -25.53
CA ALA A 343 14.20 -19.34 -25.52
C ALA A 343 13.88 -18.51 -26.77
N LEU A 344 14.88 -18.11 -27.57
CA LEU A 344 14.66 -17.44 -28.86
C LEU A 344 14.28 -18.39 -29.99
N LYS A 345 14.63 -19.68 -29.91
CA LYS A 345 14.44 -20.64 -31.00
C LYS A 345 13.00 -20.73 -31.50
N PRO A 346 11.96 -20.80 -30.64
CA PRO A 346 10.57 -20.82 -31.10
C PRO A 346 10.23 -19.63 -32.01
N LEU A 347 10.77 -18.43 -31.72
CA LEU A 347 10.53 -17.23 -32.52
C LEU A 347 11.24 -17.31 -33.88
N ILE A 348 12.43 -17.91 -33.93
CA ILE A 348 13.18 -18.13 -35.17
C ILE A 348 12.42 -19.11 -36.08
N TYR A 349 11.98 -20.25 -35.53
CA TYR A 349 11.18 -21.22 -36.28
C TYR A 349 9.84 -20.63 -36.73
N ALA A 350 9.18 -19.85 -35.88
CA ALA A 350 7.93 -19.17 -36.25
C ALA A 350 8.12 -18.27 -37.48
N MET A 351 9.16 -17.44 -37.51
CA MET A 351 9.47 -16.63 -38.69
C MET A 351 9.82 -17.47 -39.93
N ALA A 352 10.57 -18.56 -39.75
CA ALA A 352 10.88 -19.46 -40.86
C ALA A 352 9.64 -20.17 -41.43
N PHE A 353 8.63 -20.44 -40.59
CA PHE A 353 7.33 -20.97 -41.00
C PHE A 353 6.50 -19.91 -41.73
N ASP A 354 6.47 -18.68 -41.23
CA ASP A 354 5.79 -17.55 -41.88
C ASP A 354 6.36 -17.28 -43.28
N ASP A 355 7.67 -17.41 -43.43
CA ASP A 355 8.38 -17.29 -44.71
C ASP A 355 8.18 -18.49 -45.64
N ARG A 356 7.52 -19.56 -45.16
CA ARG A 356 7.43 -20.87 -45.82
C ARG A 356 8.81 -21.47 -46.16
N ALA A 357 9.85 -21.03 -45.45
CA ALA A 357 11.22 -21.52 -45.60
C ALA A 357 11.41 -22.88 -44.91
N LEU A 358 10.59 -23.16 -43.89
CA LEU A 358 10.54 -24.43 -43.18
C LEU A 358 9.08 -24.86 -42.95
N HIS A 359 8.86 -26.15 -42.75
CA HIS A 359 7.63 -26.76 -42.26
C HIS A 359 7.99 -27.68 -41.08
N PRO A 360 7.09 -27.96 -40.10
CA PRO A 360 7.39 -28.87 -38.99
C PRO A 360 7.94 -30.25 -39.40
N GLU A 361 7.53 -30.75 -40.57
CA GLU A 361 8.00 -32.04 -41.12
C GLU A 361 9.20 -31.90 -42.09
N THR A 362 9.74 -30.71 -42.30
CA THR A 362 10.98 -30.53 -43.07
C THR A 362 12.12 -31.27 -42.36
N LEU A 363 12.85 -32.10 -43.10
CA LEU A 363 14.07 -32.74 -42.62
C LEU A 363 15.22 -31.73 -42.60
N VAL A 364 15.96 -31.72 -41.50
CA VAL A 364 17.13 -30.88 -41.25
C VAL A 364 18.24 -31.74 -40.68
N GLU A 365 19.46 -31.46 -41.12
CA GLU A 365 20.64 -32.20 -40.67
C GLU A 365 21.21 -31.57 -39.40
N ASP A 366 21.19 -32.33 -38.31
CA ASP A 366 21.91 -32.02 -37.07
C ASP A 366 23.26 -32.73 -37.08
N VAL A 367 24.19 -32.19 -37.86
CA VAL A 367 25.56 -32.70 -38.04
C VAL A 367 26.58 -31.58 -37.75
N PRO A 368 27.89 -31.86 -37.58
CA PRO A 368 28.88 -30.82 -37.39
C PRO A 368 28.93 -29.88 -38.62
N VAL A 369 28.41 -28.67 -38.48
CA VAL A 369 28.43 -27.63 -39.52
C VAL A 369 29.21 -26.43 -39.02
N ARG A 370 30.20 -25.98 -39.80
CA ARG A 370 31.01 -24.80 -39.50
C ARG A 370 30.45 -23.58 -40.23
N PHE A 371 30.13 -22.53 -39.46
CA PHE A 371 29.68 -21.23 -39.95
C PHE A 371 30.82 -20.22 -39.79
N ARG A 372 31.55 -19.95 -40.89
CA ARG A 372 32.81 -19.18 -40.86
C ARG A 372 33.80 -19.78 -39.84
N ASP A 373 34.16 -19.07 -38.78
CA ASP A 373 35.08 -19.53 -37.74
C ASP A 373 34.38 -20.16 -36.52
N TRP A 374 33.05 -20.32 -36.59
CA TRP A 374 32.24 -20.80 -35.48
C TRP A 374 31.63 -22.17 -35.75
N LEU A 375 31.74 -23.08 -34.77
CA LEU A 375 31.18 -24.43 -34.82
C LEU A 375 30.19 -24.60 -33.66
N PRO A 376 28.87 -24.38 -33.88
CA PRO A 376 27.87 -24.63 -32.86
C PRO A 376 27.86 -26.12 -32.46
N ARG A 377 27.66 -26.38 -31.17
CA ARG A 377 27.52 -27.74 -30.62
C ARG A 377 26.23 -27.83 -29.84
N ASN A 378 25.58 -28.99 -29.88
CA ASN A 378 24.43 -29.27 -29.03
C ASN A 378 24.85 -29.38 -27.56
N PHE A 379 23.88 -29.29 -26.66
CA PHE A 379 24.13 -29.34 -25.21
C PHE A 379 24.73 -30.68 -24.77
N ASP A 380 24.23 -31.77 -25.33
CA ASP A 380 24.67 -33.15 -25.18
C ASP A 380 25.95 -33.48 -25.98
N ARG A 381 26.46 -32.53 -26.79
CA ARG A 381 27.65 -32.67 -27.66
C ARG A 381 27.58 -33.77 -28.72
N ASP A 382 26.47 -34.50 -28.79
CA ASP A 382 26.15 -35.46 -29.84
C ASP A 382 25.28 -34.83 -30.94
N HIS A 383 25.33 -35.46 -32.11
CA HIS A 383 24.61 -35.07 -33.32
C HIS A 383 23.55 -36.12 -33.63
N GLN A 384 22.31 -35.68 -33.90
CA GLN A 384 21.16 -36.56 -34.10
C GLN A 384 20.98 -36.98 -35.57
N GLY A 385 21.83 -36.49 -36.49
CA GLY A 385 21.70 -36.75 -37.92
C GLY A 385 20.46 -36.07 -38.51
N SER A 386 19.77 -36.74 -39.44
CA SER A 386 18.58 -36.19 -40.07
C SER A 386 17.37 -36.25 -39.14
N VAL A 387 16.81 -35.09 -38.79
CA VAL A 387 15.63 -34.97 -37.92
C VAL A 387 14.61 -34.01 -38.52
N THR A 388 13.34 -34.12 -38.12
CA THR A 388 12.34 -33.13 -38.51
C THR A 388 12.51 -31.83 -37.71
N VAL A 389 12.11 -30.69 -38.28
CA VAL A 389 12.09 -29.40 -37.57
C VAL A 389 11.27 -29.47 -36.28
N ARG A 390 10.14 -30.20 -36.29
CA ARG A 390 9.33 -30.47 -35.10
C ARG A 390 10.18 -31.07 -33.98
N ARG A 391 10.92 -32.13 -34.29
CA ARG A 391 11.78 -32.82 -33.33
C ARG A 391 12.95 -31.93 -32.91
N ALA A 392 13.56 -31.21 -33.85
CA ALA A 392 14.65 -30.28 -33.57
C ALA A 392 14.28 -29.18 -32.57
N LEU A 393 13.07 -28.61 -32.70
CA LEU A 393 12.56 -27.62 -31.75
C LEU A 393 12.20 -28.26 -30.40
N GLN A 394 11.53 -29.41 -30.39
CA GLN A 394 11.18 -30.13 -29.15
C GLN A 394 12.41 -30.53 -28.33
N GLN A 395 13.49 -30.92 -29.00
CA GLN A 395 14.76 -31.28 -28.37
C GLN A 395 15.69 -30.06 -28.16
N SER A 396 15.27 -28.86 -28.58
CA SER A 396 16.06 -27.63 -28.52
C SER A 396 17.48 -27.81 -29.11
N LEU A 397 17.59 -28.39 -30.30
CA LEU A 397 18.88 -28.57 -30.98
C LEU A 397 19.46 -27.22 -31.42
N ASN A 398 20.79 -27.09 -31.38
CA ASN A 398 21.48 -25.83 -31.68
C ASN A 398 21.73 -25.67 -33.18
N VAL A 399 22.24 -26.72 -33.86
CA VAL A 399 22.59 -26.63 -35.29
C VAL A 399 21.36 -26.33 -36.16
N PRO A 400 20.21 -27.03 -36.01
CA PRO A 400 19.02 -26.70 -36.80
C PRO A 400 18.47 -25.30 -36.54
N ALA A 401 18.59 -24.77 -35.32
CA ALA A 401 18.16 -23.42 -34.99
C ALA A 401 19.02 -22.36 -35.68
N VAL A 402 20.33 -22.60 -35.78
CA VAL A 402 21.26 -21.73 -36.52
C VAL A 402 20.95 -21.75 -38.02
N LEU A 403 20.70 -22.93 -38.60
CA LEU A 403 20.28 -23.06 -40.00
C LEU A 403 18.93 -22.38 -40.28
N ALA A 404 18.00 -22.45 -39.34
CA ALA A 404 16.73 -21.73 -39.43
C ALA A 404 16.95 -20.21 -39.40
N LEU A 405 17.82 -19.70 -38.51
CA LEU A 405 18.15 -18.28 -38.44
C LEU A 405 18.85 -17.79 -39.71
N GLU A 406 19.72 -18.61 -40.30
CA GLU A 406 20.38 -18.29 -41.58
C GLU A 406 19.37 -18.07 -42.71
N LYS A 407 18.31 -18.91 -42.77
CA LYS A 407 17.20 -18.75 -43.72
C LYS A 407 16.38 -17.48 -43.45
N VAL A 408 16.11 -17.16 -42.19
CA VAL A 408 15.32 -15.98 -41.78
C VAL A 408 16.10 -14.67 -41.96
N GLY A 409 17.41 -14.71 -41.73
CA GLY A 409 18.29 -13.56 -41.66
C GLY A 409 18.35 -12.95 -40.25
N PRO A 410 19.53 -12.88 -39.59
CA PRO A 410 19.66 -12.40 -38.22
C PRO A 410 19.24 -10.94 -38.02
N GLN A 411 19.56 -10.06 -38.97
CA GLN A 411 19.15 -8.65 -38.90
C GLN A 411 17.63 -8.47 -38.95
N ARG A 412 16.96 -9.24 -39.83
CA ARG A 412 15.50 -9.23 -39.95
C ARG A 412 14.86 -9.79 -38.68
N PHE A 413 15.37 -10.89 -38.15
CA PHE A 413 14.93 -11.44 -36.88
C PHE A 413 15.00 -10.40 -35.75
N LEU A 414 16.15 -9.73 -35.58
CA LEU A 414 16.32 -8.67 -34.59
C LEU A 414 15.39 -7.47 -34.82
N ALA A 415 15.15 -7.07 -36.08
CA ALA A 415 14.22 -5.99 -36.42
C ALA A 415 12.76 -6.37 -36.08
N THR A 416 12.36 -7.60 -36.32
CA THR A 416 11.03 -8.11 -35.93
C THR A 416 10.87 -8.12 -34.42
N LEU A 417 11.88 -8.57 -33.67
CA LEU A 417 11.86 -8.48 -32.20
C LEU A 417 11.70 -7.04 -31.70
N ARG A 418 12.41 -6.08 -32.32
CA ARG A 418 12.28 -4.65 -31.98
C ARG A 418 10.87 -4.11 -32.26
N THR A 419 10.29 -4.51 -33.39
CA THR A 419 8.92 -4.14 -33.77
C THR A 419 7.89 -4.72 -32.79
N ALA A 420 8.13 -5.92 -32.27
CA ALA A 420 7.34 -6.54 -31.21
C ALA A 420 7.58 -5.93 -29.81
N GLY A 421 8.43 -4.90 -29.69
CA GLY A 421 8.70 -4.18 -28.44
C GLY A 421 9.88 -4.69 -27.62
N ALA A 422 10.56 -5.75 -28.06
CA ALA A 422 11.78 -6.22 -27.41
C ALA A 422 12.96 -5.28 -27.67
N ARG A 423 13.92 -5.23 -26.75
CA ARG A 423 15.14 -4.42 -26.88
C ARG A 423 16.38 -5.32 -26.74
N PRO A 424 16.67 -6.19 -27.73
CA PRO A 424 17.80 -7.11 -27.65
C PRO A 424 19.11 -6.31 -27.49
N GLY A 425 19.91 -6.70 -26.49
CA GLY A 425 21.27 -6.19 -26.32
C GLY A 425 22.22 -7.08 -27.10
N LEU A 426 23.18 -6.48 -27.80
CA LEU A 426 24.23 -7.18 -28.52
C LEU A 426 25.57 -7.00 -27.79
N PRO A 427 26.49 -7.98 -27.89
CA PRO A 427 27.87 -7.80 -27.44
C PRO A 427 28.53 -6.59 -28.10
N PRO A 428 29.50 -5.93 -27.44
CA PRO A 428 30.24 -4.83 -28.05
C PRO A 428 30.89 -5.26 -29.37
N GLY A 429 30.64 -4.50 -30.44
CA GLY A 429 31.20 -4.77 -31.77
C GLY A 429 30.36 -5.72 -32.66
N ASP A 430 29.26 -6.28 -32.15
CA ASP A 430 28.32 -7.05 -32.97
C ASP A 430 27.30 -6.12 -33.65
N ASP A 431 27.24 -6.17 -34.98
CA ASP A 431 26.36 -5.37 -35.83
C ASP A 431 24.95 -6.00 -35.99
N GLY A 432 24.69 -7.12 -35.31
CA GLY A 432 23.44 -7.87 -35.39
C GLY A 432 23.39 -8.82 -36.59
N ASN A 433 24.51 -9.06 -37.26
CA ASN A 433 24.59 -10.02 -38.37
C ASN A 433 25.08 -11.41 -37.93
N SER A 434 25.36 -11.59 -36.63
CA SER A 434 25.83 -12.86 -36.09
C SER A 434 24.73 -13.92 -36.05
N LEU A 435 25.02 -15.13 -36.54
CA LEU A 435 24.17 -16.30 -36.34
C LEU A 435 24.17 -16.82 -34.90
N GLY A 436 25.11 -16.34 -34.06
CA GLY A 436 25.15 -16.62 -32.63
C GLY A 436 23.88 -16.15 -31.90
N VAL A 437 23.15 -15.19 -32.47
CA VAL A 437 21.84 -14.73 -31.96
C VAL A 437 20.86 -15.88 -31.76
N ALA A 438 20.95 -16.97 -32.54
CA ALA A 438 20.09 -18.14 -32.37
C ALA A 438 20.22 -18.83 -31.02
N LEU A 439 21.39 -18.67 -30.36
CA LEU A 439 21.73 -19.33 -29.11
C LEU A 439 21.73 -18.37 -27.91
N GLY A 440 21.37 -17.11 -28.12
CA GLY A 440 21.12 -16.10 -27.10
C GLY A 440 22.26 -15.15 -26.79
#